data_AF-K8GRW7-F1
#
_entry.id   AF-K8GRW7-F1
#
_cell.length_a   1.000
_cell.length_b   1.000
_cell.length_c   1.000
_cell.angle_alpha   90.00
_cell.angle_beta   90.00
_cell.angle_gamma   90.00
#
_symmetry.space_group_name_H-M   'P 1'
#
loop_
_entity.id
_entity.type
_entity.pdbx_description
1 polymer ?
#
loop_
_entity_poly.entity_id
_entity_poly.type
_entity_poly.pdbx_seq_one_letter_code
_entity_poly.pdbx_strand_id
1 'polypeptide(L)'
;MMDSGWVKHHGTEISSRSVLIGLGIAAVTALGTVMAVTNPSQAAYEAYATQKLVALLDRNICAEAPTSFGLRNDCKSLLQANRSRIREFIADGTERRDFLFFSIYTTRLAVASFLPSYRVEAVGAFRQFQVYETVQE
;
A
#
# COMPACT_ATOMS: atom_id res chain seq x y z
N MET A 1 -59.02 -47.57 9.36
CA MET A 1 -58.44 -46.78 10.46
C MET A 1 -57.17 -46.16 9.91
N MET A 2 -57.27 -44.96 9.34
CA MET A 2 -56.19 -44.26 8.63
C MET A 2 -55.69 -43.15 9.55
N ASP A 3 -54.43 -43.23 9.98
CA ASP A 3 -53.76 -42.20 10.75
C ASP A 3 -53.16 -41.19 9.77
N SER A 4 -53.81 -40.04 9.64
CA SER A 4 -53.38 -38.94 8.78
C SER A 4 -52.24 -38.17 9.47
N GLY A 5 -51.09 -38.15 8.80
CA GLY A 5 -49.84 -37.63 9.32
C GLY A 5 -49.87 -36.15 9.70
N TRP A 6 -49.12 -35.84 10.74
CA TRP A 6 -48.79 -34.48 11.14
C TRP A 6 -47.48 -34.06 10.47
N VAL A 7 -47.59 -33.30 9.38
CA VAL A 7 -46.45 -32.55 8.83
C VAL A 7 -46.18 -31.36 9.77
N LYS A 8 -45.09 -31.43 10.55
CA LYS A 8 -44.59 -30.27 11.30
C LYS A 8 -43.97 -29.28 10.31
N HIS A 9 -44.75 -28.28 9.90
CA HIS A 9 -44.22 -27.10 9.24
C HIS A 9 -43.49 -26.23 10.27
N HIS A 10 -42.16 -26.38 10.36
CA HIS A 10 -41.31 -25.40 11.04
C HIS A 10 -41.24 -24.14 10.17
N GLY A 11 -42.25 -23.29 10.25
CA GLY A 11 -42.17 -21.92 9.79
C GLY A 11 -41.11 -21.19 10.62
N THR A 12 -39.97 -20.90 10.01
CA THR A 12 -38.94 -20.08 10.63
C THR A 12 -39.47 -18.65 10.76
N GLU A 13 -39.99 -18.27 11.93
CA GLU A 13 -40.20 -16.86 12.28
C GLU A 13 -38.82 -16.21 12.41
N ILE A 14 -38.31 -15.66 11.31
CA ILE A 14 -37.08 -14.88 11.31
C ILE A 14 -37.39 -13.56 12.02
N SER A 15 -36.96 -13.44 13.28
CA SER A 15 -37.09 -12.20 14.06
C SER A 15 -36.42 -11.02 13.33
N SER A 16 -37.03 -9.83 13.35
CA SER A 16 -36.45 -8.60 12.80
C SER A 16 -35.03 -8.32 13.31
N ARG A 17 -34.74 -8.69 14.57
CA ARG A 17 -33.38 -8.62 15.14
C ARG A 17 -32.39 -9.54 14.42
N SER A 18 -32.80 -10.75 14.06
CA SER A 18 -31.99 -11.70 13.30
C SER A 18 -31.70 -11.21 11.88
N VAL A 19 -32.67 -10.51 11.26
CA VAL A 19 -32.48 -9.85 9.95
C VAL A 19 -31.45 -8.72 10.07
N LEU A 20 -31.56 -7.85 11.08
CA LEU A 20 -30.61 -6.75 11.28
C LEU A 20 -29.19 -7.24 11.58
N ILE A 21 -29.04 -8.29 12.40
CA ILE A 21 -27.74 -8.91 12.68
C ILE A 21 -27.16 -9.52 11.40
N GLY A 22 -27.96 -10.25 10.62
CA GLY A 22 -27.53 -10.83 9.34
C GLY A 22 -27.06 -9.77 8.34
N LEU A 23 -27.80 -8.67 8.20
CA LEU A 23 -27.42 -7.54 7.36
C LEU A 23 -26.13 -6.87 7.84
N GLY A 24 -25.98 -6.69 9.15
CA GLY A 24 -24.76 -6.13 9.75
C GLY A 24 -23.52 -6.98 9.45
N ILE A 25 -23.63 -8.30 9.64
CA ILE A 25 -22.54 -9.24 9.32
C ILE A 25 -22.21 -9.17 7.83
N ALA A 26 -23.21 -9.28 6.96
CA ALA A 26 -23.01 -9.23 5.51
C ALA A 26 -22.32 -7.92 5.06
N ALA A 27 -22.70 -6.78 5.63
CA ALA A 27 -22.08 -5.49 5.34
C ALA A 27 -20.61 -5.44 5.77
N VAL A 28 -20.30 -5.90 6.99
CA VAL A 28 -18.90 -5.94 7.49
C VAL A 28 -18.05 -6.89 6.67
N THR A 29 -18.56 -8.07 6.33
CA THR A 29 -17.83 -9.04 5.48
C THR A 29 -17.58 -8.48 4.09
N ALA A 30 -18.57 -7.82 3.48
CA ALA A 30 -18.41 -7.18 2.17
C ALA A 30 -17.35 -6.08 2.22
N LEU A 31 -17.41 -5.19 3.22
CA LEU A 31 -16.43 -4.13 3.41
C LEU A 31 -15.03 -4.68 3.66
N GLY A 32 -14.89 -5.67 4.55
CA GLY A 32 -13.62 -6.34 4.82
C GLY A 32 -13.00 -6.96 3.58
N THR A 33 -13.83 -7.59 2.73
CA THR A 33 -13.38 -8.18 1.46
C THR A 33 -12.88 -7.12 0.49
N VAL A 34 -13.64 -6.03 0.31
CA VAL A 34 -13.23 -4.91 -0.55
C VAL A 34 -11.91 -4.33 -0.07
N MET A 35 -11.76 -4.12 1.24
CA MET A 35 -10.53 -3.59 1.82
C MET A 35 -9.35 -4.56 1.61
N ALA A 36 -9.52 -5.85 1.85
CA ALA A 36 -8.47 -6.85 1.62
C ALA A 36 -8.02 -6.91 0.16
N VAL A 37 -8.95 -6.79 -0.80
CA VAL A 37 -8.64 -6.84 -2.24
C VAL A 37 -8.08 -5.51 -2.78
N THR A 38 -8.48 -4.38 -2.19
CA THR A 38 -8.03 -3.05 -2.64
C THR A 38 -6.82 -2.51 -1.89
N ASN A 39 -6.41 -3.19 -0.80
CA ASN A 39 -5.20 -2.85 -0.08
C ASN A 39 -3.99 -3.02 -1.03
N PRO A 40 -3.23 -1.96 -1.31
CA PRO A 40 -2.19 -2.01 -2.32
C PRO A 40 -1.13 -3.05 -2.00
N SER A 41 -0.50 -3.60 -3.05
CA SER A 41 0.58 -4.58 -2.92
C SER A 41 1.93 -3.90 -2.68
N GLN A 42 2.91 -4.68 -2.23
CA GLN A 42 4.31 -4.24 -2.13
C GLN A 42 4.85 -3.74 -3.49
N ALA A 43 4.57 -4.47 -4.56
CA ALA A 43 4.95 -4.05 -5.91
C ALA A 43 4.30 -2.70 -6.33
N ALA A 44 3.09 -2.40 -5.86
CA ALA A 44 2.45 -1.11 -6.10
C ALA A 44 3.14 0.01 -5.30
N TYR A 45 3.54 -0.29 -4.06
CA TYR A 45 4.28 0.65 -3.21
C TYR A 45 5.67 0.95 -3.79
N GLU A 46 6.43 -0.07 -4.20
CA GLU A 46 7.74 0.10 -4.82
C GLU A 46 7.67 1.02 -6.05
N ALA A 47 6.66 0.85 -6.90
CA ALA A 47 6.46 1.70 -8.07
C ALA A 47 6.17 3.16 -7.67
N TYR A 48 5.28 3.35 -6.69
CA TYR A 48 4.96 4.67 -6.12
C TYR A 48 6.21 5.34 -5.52
N ALA A 49 6.93 4.62 -4.66
CA ALA A 49 8.11 5.12 -3.96
C ALA A 49 9.24 5.45 -4.94
N THR A 50 9.45 4.61 -5.97
CA THR A 50 10.40 4.89 -7.05
C THR A 50 10.07 6.20 -7.76
N GLN A 51 8.79 6.40 -8.11
CA GLN A 51 8.35 7.61 -8.77
C GLN A 51 8.59 8.86 -7.89
N LYS A 52 8.27 8.77 -6.60
CA LYS A 52 8.49 9.85 -5.62
C LYS A 52 9.96 10.17 -5.45
N LEU A 53 10.81 9.15 -5.29
CA LEU A 53 12.24 9.32 -5.10
C LEU A 53 12.90 9.93 -6.36
N VAL A 54 12.58 9.41 -7.54
CA VAL A 54 13.08 9.98 -8.80
C VAL A 54 12.64 11.44 -8.97
N ALA A 55 11.39 11.76 -8.64
CA ALA A 55 10.90 13.14 -8.71
C ALA A 55 11.60 14.07 -7.71
N LEU A 56 11.89 13.57 -6.50
CA LEU A 56 12.65 14.31 -5.49
C LEU A 56 14.08 14.58 -5.96
N LEU A 57 14.78 13.56 -6.46
CA LEU A 57 16.14 13.68 -6.97
C LEU A 57 16.20 14.60 -8.21
N ASP A 58 15.22 14.53 -9.10
CA ASP A 58 15.15 15.44 -10.25
C ASP A 58 14.99 16.90 -9.82
N ARG A 59 14.10 17.17 -8.84
CA ARG A 59 13.80 18.52 -8.37
C ARG A 59 14.84 19.14 -7.45
N ASN A 60 15.57 18.34 -6.68
CA ASN A 60 16.50 18.85 -5.67
C ASN A 60 17.97 18.61 -6.06
N ILE A 61 18.30 17.48 -6.69
CA ILE A 61 19.69 17.14 -7.01
C ILE A 61 20.01 17.52 -8.45
N CYS A 62 19.28 16.99 -9.43
CA CYS A 62 19.56 17.32 -10.84
C CYS A 62 19.23 18.79 -11.16
N ALA A 63 18.25 19.38 -10.49
CA ALA A 63 17.94 20.80 -10.66
C ALA A 63 19.04 21.74 -10.13
N GLU A 64 19.91 21.28 -9.24
CA GLU A 64 21.05 22.04 -8.74
C GLU A 64 22.33 21.78 -9.54
N ALA A 65 22.36 20.72 -10.35
CA ALA A 65 23.50 20.39 -11.19
C ALA A 65 23.84 21.51 -12.21
N PRO A 66 25.14 21.78 -12.46
CA PRO A 66 25.55 22.77 -13.46
C PRO A 66 24.93 22.51 -14.83
N THR A 67 24.58 23.57 -15.55
CA THR A 67 24.13 23.46 -16.96
C THR A 67 25.30 23.32 -17.93
N SER A 68 26.52 23.64 -17.49
CA SER A 68 27.74 23.46 -18.26
C SER A 68 27.94 21.99 -18.62
N PHE A 69 28.45 21.76 -19.82
CA PHE A 69 28.74 20.43 -20.36
C PHE A 69 27.55 19.46 -20.41
N GLY A 70 26.31 19.93 -20.24
CA GLY A 70 25.12 19.07 -20.27
C GLY A 70 24.86 18.26 -18.99
N LEU A 71 25.61 18.49 -17.90
CA LEU A 71 25.56 17.69 -16.67
C LEU A 71 24.16 17.55 -16.06
N ARG A 72 23.34 18.60 -16.16
CA ARG A 72 21.93 18.56 -15.75
C ARG A 72 21.13 17.50 -16.53
N ASN A 73 21.30 17.45 -17.84
CA ASN A 73 20.61 16.47 -18.69
C ASN A 73 21.14 15.07 -18.46
N ASP A 74 22.45 14.93 -18.25
CA ASP A 74 23.08 13.65 -17.93
C ASP A 74 22.55 13.10 -16.60
N CYS A 75 22.44 13.94 -15.57
CA CYS A 75 21.83 13.57 -14.28
C CYS A 75 20.40 13.04 -14.46
N LYS A 76 19.58 13.76 -15.24
CA LYS A 76 18.21 13.34 -15.54
C LYS A 76 18.17 12.01 -16.28
N SER A 77 18.98 11.85 -17.33
CA SER A 77 19.08 10.60 -18.08
C SER A 77 19.51 9.44 -17.19
N LEU A 78 20.48 9.64 -16.30
CA LEU A 78 20.94 8.62 -15.36
C LEU A 78 19.84 8.20 -14.39
N LEU A 79 19.08 9.14 -13.82
CA LEU A 79 17.94 8.81 -12.95
C LEU A 79 16.88 7.99 -13.69
N GLN A 80 16.59 8.36 -14.94
CA GLN A 80 15.59 7.67 -15.75
C GLN A 80 16.04 6.27 -16.15
N ALA A 81 17.28 6.12 -16.61
CA ALA A 81 17.86 4.85 -17.03
C ALA A 81 17.98 3.85 -15.87
N ASN A 82 18.15 4.34 -14.64
CA ASN A 82 18.32 3.50 -13.46
C ASN A 82 17.04 3.32 -12.63
N ARG A 83 15.86 3.68 -13.14
CA ARG A 83 14.60 3.50 -12.42
C ARG A 83 14.39 2.07 -11.89
N SER A 84 14.77 1.06 -12.66
CA SER A 84 14.66 -0.34 -12.22
C SER A 84 15.58 -0.65 -11.03
N ARG A 85 16.83 -0.18 -11.05
CA ARG A 85 17.75 -0.33 -9.92
C ARG A 85 17.30 0.42 -8.68
N ILE A 86 16.75 1.64 -8.87
CA ILE A 86 16.15 2.41 -7.77
C ILE A 86 14.99 1.64 -7.17
N ARG A 87 14.17 0.98 -8.00
CA ARG A 87 13.08 0.14 -7.54
C ARG A 87 13.57 -1.08 -6.76
N GLU A 88 14.59 -1.77 -7.25
CA GLU A 88 15.23 -2.90 -6.54
C GLU A 88 15.75 -2.45 -5.17
N PHE A 89 16.46 -1.32 -5.13
CA PHE A 89 16.94 -0.74 -3.87
C PHE A 89 15.81 -0.42 -2.89
N ILE A 90 14.68 0.11 -3.37
CA ILE A 90 13.49 0.31 -2.54
C ILE A 90 12.95 -1.04 -2.08
N ALA A 91 12.79 -2.01 -2.97
CA ALA A 91 12.24 -3.33 -2.65
C ALA A 91 13.06 -4.03 -1.55
N ASP A 92 14.39 -4.00 -1.66
CA ASP A 92 15.32 -4.58 -0.68
C ASP A 92 15.27 -3.85 0.67
N GLY A 93 15.03 -2.54 0.64
CA GLY A 93 14.94 -1.68 1.82
C GLY A 93 13.54 -1.57 2.43
N THR A 94 12.50 -2.14 1.82
CA THR A 94 11.11 -1.99 2.25
C THR A 94 10.62 -3.21 3.02
N GLU A 95 10.07 -2.96 4.21
CA GLU A 95 9.31 -3.92 4.99
C GLU A 95 7.82 -3.56 4.96
N ARG A 96 6.96 -4.54 4.64
CA ARG A 96 5.51 -4.40 4.64
C ARG A 96 4.90 -5.09 5.86
N ARG A 97 4.06 -4.38 6.60
CA ARG A 97 3.26 -4.91 7.71
C ARG A 97 1.77 -4.79 7.37
N ASP A 98 1.08 -5.92 7.32
CA ASP A 98 -0.35 -5.98 6.98
C ASP A 98 -1.23 -5.87 8.23
N PHE A 99 -2.25 -5.02 8.13
CA PHE A 99 -3.34 -4.88 9.09
C PHE A 99 -4.67 -5.18 8.41
N LEU A 100 -5.73 -5.28 9.21
CA LEU A 100 -7.06 -5.68 8.73
C LEU A 100 -7.60 -4.76 7.61
N PHE A 101 -7.25 -3.47 7.64
CA PHE A 101 -7.81 -2.45 6.73
C PHE A 101 -6.76 -1.65 5.96
N PHE A 102 -5.48 -1.82 6.27
CA PHE A 102 -4.38 -1.05 5.69
C PHE A 102 -3.08 -1.82 5.82
N SER A 103 -2.02 -1.32 5.20
CA SER A 103 -0.66 -1.81 5.40
C SER A 103 0.26 -0.65 5.74
N ILE A 104 1.30 -0.92 6.52
CA ILE A 104 2.39 0.03 6.75
C ILE A 104 3.61 -0.44 5.97
N TYR A 105 4.23 0.50 5.26
CA TYR A 105 5.44 0.31 4.49
C TYR A 105 6.56 1.13 5.11
N THR A 106 7.56 0.46 5.65
CA THR A 106 8.76 1.09 6.21
C THR A 106 9.91 0.87 5.23
N THR A 107 10.44 1.94 4.64
CA THR A 107 11.56 1.88 3.70
C THR A 107 12.80 2.48 4.34
N ARG A 108 13.89 1.71 4.38
CA ARG A 108 15.21 2.17 4.83
C ARG A 108 16.05 2.51 3.61
N LEU A 109 16.36 3.80 3.46
CA LEU A 109 17.21 4.33 2.41
C LEU A 109 18.61 4.52 2.98
N ALA A 110 19.48 3.52 2.77
CA ALA A 110 20.90 3.58 3.12
C ALA A 110 21.73 3.36 1.86
N VAL A 111 22.25 4.43 1.27
CA VAL A 111 22.96 4.37 -0.02
C VAL A 111 24.43 3.95 0.15
N ALA A 112 25.06 4.40 1.23
CA ALA A 112 26.42 4.03 1.59
C ALA A 112 26.61 4.11 3.11
N SER A 113 27.51 3.30 3.66
CA SER A 113 27.79 3.22 5.11
C SER A 113 28.32 4.52 5.74
N PHE A 114 28.80 5.47 4.93
CA PHE A 114 29.29 6.78 5.35
C PHE A 114 28.27 7.92 5.13
N LEU A 115 27.11 7.62 4.55
CA LEU A 115 26.02 8.59 4.34
C LEU A 115 24.92 8.36 5.38
N PRO A 116 24.19 9.42 5.77
CA PRO A 116 23.06 9.28 6.69
C PRO A 116 22.01 8.33 6.11
N SER A 117 21.45 7.50 7.00
CA SER A 117 20.36 6.61 6.63
C SER A 117 19.02 7.30 6.87
N TYR A 118 18.04 7.04 6.01
CA TYR A 118 16.70 7.60 6.17
C TYR A 118 15.68 6.48 6.29
N ARG A 119 14.78 6.61 7.27
CA ARG A 119 13.61 5.76 7.41
C ARG A 119 12.39 6.54 6.95
N VAL A 120 11.69 6.00 5.96
CA VAL A 120 10.45 6.56 5.43
C VAL A 120 9.31 5.62 5.72
N GLU A 121 8.26 6.11 6.36
CA GLU A 121 7.06 5.33 6.64
C GLU A 121 5.85 5.85 5.87
N ALA A 122 5.11 4.91 5.27
CA ALA A 122 3.90 5.20 4.54
C ALA A 122 2.77 4.24 4.93
N VAL A 123 1.56 4.77 5.02
CA VAL A 123 0.35 3.97 5.12
C VAL A 123 -0.24 3.73 3.73
N GLY A 124 -0.56 2.47 3.43
CA GLY A 124 -1.27 2.06 2.24
C GLY A 124 -2.69 1.63 2.56
N ALA A 125 -3.69 2.23 1.94
CA ALA A 125 -5.10 1.86 2.06
C ALA A 125 -5.84 2.25 0.79
N PHE A 126 -6.82 1.46 0.35
CA PHE A 126 -7.70 1.80 -0.80
C PHE A 126 -6.94 2.26 -2.07
N ARG A 127 -5.87 1.54 -2.46
CA ARG A 127 -4.96 1.90 -3.58
C ARG A 127 -4.22 3.23 -3.44
N GLN A 128 -4.24 3.86 -2.26
CA GLN A 128 -3.54 5.10 -1.98
C GLN A 128 -2.37 4.84 -1.03
N PHE A 129 -1.35 5.70 -1.13
CA PHE A 129 -0.19 5.71 -0.23
C PHE A 129 0.02 7.12 0.31
N GLN A 130 0.14 7.23 1.63
CA GLN A 130 0.43 8.48 2.31
C GLN A 130 1.68 8.31 3.19
N VAL A 131 2.75 9.05 2.85
CA VAL A 131 3.93 9.17 3.71
C VAL A 131 3.56 10.04 4.91
N TYR A 132 3.90 9.59 6.12
CA TYR A 132 3.58 10.33 7.35
C TYR A 132 4.82 10.60 8.22
N GLU A 133 5.89 9.82 8.05
CA GLU A 133 7.10 9.97 8.85
C GLU A 133 8.35 9.79 7.99
N THR A 134 9.33 10.67 8.24
CA THR A 134 10.67 10.61 7.67
C THR A 134 11.67 10.90 8.79
N VAL A 135 12.34 9.87 9.28
CA VAL A 135 13.37 10.00 10.33
C VAL A 135 14.73 9.83 9.69
N GLN A 136 15.65 10.74 10.02
CA GLN A 136 17.07 10.56 9.74
C GLN A 136 17.68 9.73 10.87
N GLU A 137 18.27 8.59 10.54
CA GLU A 137 18.97 7.69 11.46
C GLU A 137 20.49 7.81 11.32
#